data_AF-A0A5B7EPK9-F1
#
_entry.id   AF-A0A5B7EPK9-F1
#
_cell.length_a   1.000
_cell.length_b   1.000
_cell.length_c   1.000
_cell.angle_alpha   90.00
_cell.angle_beta   90.00
_cell.angle_gamma   90.00
#
_symmetry.space_group_name_H-M   'P 1'
#
loop_
_entity.id
_entity.type
_entity.pdbx_description
1 polymer ?
#
loop_
_entity_poly.entity_id
_entity_poly.type
_entity_poly.pdbx_seq_one_letter_code
_entity_poly.pdbx_strand_id
1 'polypeptide(L)'
;MNHGEELDSWSVIINGHVEVTQPDGLVHELHLGDRHSLDSLHRHPCGRVVASEPSDLITTRLPLLPSFGITPTMEKLYHQGVMRSKVDDCQFVCIRQTDYYRILHQSEENIRRHEENGVLVLVTEQRPIDAGNRKGNIVIKGTSERLMQQLVEVENNVDPTFVEDFLLTHRTFIESPLVVANKLLQW
;
A
#
# COMPACT_ATOMS: atom_id res chain seq x y z
N MET A 1 -20.01 0.93 20.01
CA MET A 1 -19.43 -0.43 20.13
C MET A 1 -19.04 -0.65 21.57
N ASN A 2 -19.24 -1.86 22.08
CA ASN A 2 -18.99 -2.20 23.48
C ASN A 2 -17.69 -3.00 23.64
N HIS A 3 -17.11 -2.95 24.83
CA HIS A 3 -15.91 -3.71 25.15
C HIS A 3 -16.21 -5.21 25.04
N GLY A 4 -15.32 -5.96 24.38
CA GLY A 4 -15.46 -7.40 24.14
C GLY A 4 -16.40 -7.77 22.99
N GLU A 5 -16.94 -6.80 22.26
CA GLU A 5 -17.73 -7.05 21.05
C GLU A 5 -16.82 -7.58 19.93
N GLU A 6 -17.20 -8.68 19.28
CA GLU A 6 -16.46 -9.25 18.15
C GLU A 6 -16.44 -8.24 16.99
N LEU A 7 -15.25 -7.96 16.46
CA LEU A 7 -15.04 -7.08 15.32
C LEU A 7 -15.17 -7.89 14.04
N ASP A 8 -16.16 -7.55 13.22
CA ASP A 8 -16.39 -8.15 11.91
C ASP A 8 -16.01 -7.21 10.74
N SER A 9 -15.57 -5.98 11.06
CA SER A 9 -15.35 -4.93 10.08
C SER A 9 -14.32 -3.89 10.54
N TRP A 10 -13.67 -3.27 9.55
CA TRP A 10 -12.79 -2.12 9.68
C TRP A 10 -13.54 -0.85 9.32
N SER A 11 -13.38 0.22 10.10
CA SER A 11 -14.08 1.48 9.84
C SER A 11 -13.15 2.68 9.82
N VAL A 12 -13.50 3.65 8.97
CA VAL A 12 -12.88 4.98 8.91
C VAL A 12 -13.96 6.03 9.11
N ILE A 13 -13.69 7.00 9.99
CA ILE A 13 -14.60 8.11 10.24
C ILE A 13 -14.48 9.08 9.07
N ILE A 14 -15.57 9.27 8.33
CA ILE A 14 -15.66 10.23 7.21
C ILE A 14 -16.51 11.45 7.56
N ASN A 15 -17.23 11.41 8.68
CA ASN A 15 -17.85 12.57 9.30
C ASN A 15 -18.13 12.27 10.78
N GLY A 16 -18.03 13.29 11.63
CA GLY A 16 -18.37 13.21 13.04
C GLY A 16 -17.17 13.08 13.98
N HIS A 17 -17.49 12.79 15.24
CA HIS A 17 -16.55 12.74 16.35
C HIS A 17 -16.95 11.60 17.28
N VAL A 18 -15.99 10.76 17.67
CA VAL A 18 -16.24 9.65 18.60
C VAL A 18 -15.21 9.65 19.72
N GLU A 19 -15.62 9.15 20.88
CA GLU A 19 -14.72 8.85 21.98
C GLU A 19 -14.63 7.34 22.18
N VAL A 20 -13.45 6.85 22.53
CA VAL A 20 -13.20 5.47 22.95
C VAL A 20 -12.68 5.50 24.37
N THR A 21 -13.44 4.93 25.29
CA THR A 21 -13.04 4.77 26.70
C THR A 21 -12.46 3.38 26.91
N GLN A 22 -11.17 3.29 27.21
CA GLN A 22 -10.47 2.03 27.49
C GLN A 22 -10.83 1.47 28.88
N PRO A 23 -10.56 0.17 29.14
CA PRO A 23 -10.84 -0.45 30.45
C PRO A 23 -10.07 0.17 31.63
N ASP A 24 -8.92 0.80 31.37
CA ASP A 24 -8.13 1.54 32.35
C ASP A 24 -8.69 2.96 32.64
N GLY A 25 -9.78 3.33 31.97
CA GLY A 25 -10.43 4.64 32.07
C GLY A 25 -9.82 5.70 31.15
N LEU A 26 -8.81 5.37 30.35
CA LEU A 26 -8.20 6.31 29.42
C LEU A 26 -9.15 6.57 28.24
N VAL A 27 -9.38 7.85 27.94
CA VAL A 27 -10.29 8.28 26.88
C VAL A 27 -9.49 8.80 25.69
N HIS A 28 -9.81 8.28 24.51
CA HIS A 28 -9.29 8.74 23.24
C HIS A 28 -10.41 9.36 22.40
N GLU A 29 -10.18 10.57 21.91
CA GLU A 29 -11.07 11.24 20.98
C GLU A 29 -10.57 11.05 19.53
N LEU A 30 -11.48 10.71 18.62
CA LEU A 30 -11.20 10.40 17.23
C LEU A 30 -12.08 11.25 16.31
N HIS A 31 -11.45 11.74 15.24
CA HIS A 31 -11.99 12.73 14.30
C HIS A 31 -11.96 12.22 12.86
N LEU A 32 -12.38 13.07 11.92
CA LEU A 32 -12.32 12.84 10.49
C LEU A 32 -10.95 12.34 10.03
N GLY A 33 -10.93 11.23 9.29
CA GLY A 33 -9.71 10.65 8.74
C GLY A 33 -8.93 9.80 9.73
N ASP A 34 -9.30 9.81 11.02
CA ASP A 34 -8.73 8.88 11.98
C ASP A 34 -9.16 7.45 11.62
N ARG A 35 -8.16 6.57 11.62
CA ARG A 35 -8.31 5.15 11.31
C ARG A 35 -8.44 4.43 12.63
N HIS A 36 -9.46 3.57 12.75
CA HIS A 36 -9.62 2.78 13.96
C HIS A 36 -9.69 1.29 13.65
N SER A 37 -8.56 0.67 13.96
CA SER A 37 -8.32 -0.75 13.97
C SER A 37 -7.44 -0.94 15.21
N LEU A 38 -8.00 -1.43 16.32
CA LEU A 38 -7.48 -1.21 17.69
C LEU A 38 -6.39 -2.21 18.12
N ASP A 39 -5.25 -2.21 17.41
CA ASP A 39 -4.02 -2.91 17.81
C ASP A 39 -2.90 -1.92 18.17
N SER A 40 -3.25 -0.69 18.53
CA SER A 40 -2.28 0.36 18.92
C SER A 40 -1.64 0.15 20.31
N LEU A 41 -1.53 -1.09 20.76
CA LEU A 41 -0.90 -1.44 22.04
C LEU A 41 0.38 -2.27 21.85
N HIS A 42 1.24 -1.89 20.91
CA HIS A 42 2.69 -2.00 21.07
C HIS A 42 3.33 -0.64 20.71
N ARG A 43 3.46 0.24 21.71
CA ARG A 43 4.32 1.42 21.63
C ARG A 43 5.75 0.99 21.32
N HIS A 44 6.31 1.45 20.20
CA HIS A 44 7.73 1.79 20.13
C HIS A 44 7.88 3.31 20.11
N PRO A 45 8.82 3.89 20.87
CA PRO A 45 9.04 5.33 20.90
C PRO A 45 9.79 5.71 19.62
N CYS A 46 9.08 6.11 18.56
CA CYS A 46 9.76 6.60 17.37
C CYS A 46 10.15 8.07 17.60
N GLY A 47 11.42 8.25 17.93
CA GLY A 47 12.08 9.54 17.87
C GLY A 47 12.03 10.12 16.46
N ARG A 48 11.87 11.44 16.41
CA ARG A 48 12.28 12.39 15.37
C ARG A 48 12.98 11.75 14.15
N VAL A 49 12.25 11.57 13.05
CA VAL A 49 12.85 11.22 11.75
C VAL A 49 13.59 12.45 11.24
N VAL A 50 14.92 12.41 11.30
CA VAL A 50 15.80 13.31 10.56
C VAL A 50 15.89 12.75 9.15
N ALA A 51 15.62 13.57 8.14
CA ALA A 51 15.86 13.21 6.75
C ALA A 51 17.38 13.06 6.53
N SER A 52 17.83 11.90 6.05
CA SER A 52 19.21 11.70 5.61
C SER A 52 19.28 10.81 4.35
N GLU A 53 19.63 11.49 3.25
CA GLU A 53 20.29 11.07 1.99
C GLU A 53 19.68 10.01 1.02
N PRO A 54 19.92 10.14 -0.30
CA PRO A 54 19.08 9.57 -1.37
C PRO A 54 19.49 8.16 -1.87
N SER A 55 20.43 7.48 -1.22
CA SER A 55 21.18 6.38 -1.85
C SER A 55 20.65 4.97 -1.59
N ASP A 56 19.70 4.76 -0.68
CA ASP A 56 19.27 3.41 -0.23
C ASP A 56 17.87 3.00 -0.70
N LEU A 57 17.56 3.18 -2.00
CA LEU A 57 16.19 3.01 -2.51
C LEU A 57 15.73 1.55 -2.77
N ILE A 58 16.54 0.53 -2.47
CA ILE A 58 16.23 -0.87 -2.87
C ILE A 58 16.07 -1.84 -1.70
N THR A 59 16.56 -1.51 -0.50
CA THR A 59 16.32 -2.34 0.71
C THR A 59 15.43 -1.63 1.69
N THR A 60 14.20 -1.41 1.28
CA THR A 60 13.11 -1.43 2.24
C THR A 60 12.07 -2.35 1.62
N ARG A 61 11.90 -3.53 2.23
CA ARG A 61 10.53 -4.01 2.45
C ARG A 61 9.83 -2.76 2.95
N LEU A 62 9.01 -2.09 2.13
CA LEU A 62 8.04 -1.17 2.68
C LEU A 62 7.28 -2.07 3.63
N PRO A 63 7.51 -2.01 4.96
CA PRO A 63 6.54 -2.60 5.85
C PRO A 63 5.28 -1.87 5.43
N LEU A 64 4.18 -2.58 5.19
CA LEU A 64 2.85 -1.97 5.26
C LEU A 64 2.94 -0.92 6.35
N LEU A 65 2.95 0.36 5.95
CA LEU A 65 3.42 1.43 6.82
C LEU A 65 2.68 1.20 8.14
N PRO A 66 3.33 1.18 9.31
CA PRO A 66 2.63 0.99 10.59
C PRO A 66 1.53 2.04 10.85
N SER A 67 1.38 3.00 9.92
CA SER A 67 0.34 4.01 9.79
C SER A 67 -0.91 3.57 8.98
N PHE A 68 -0.88 2.49 8.20
CA PHE A 68 -1.99 2.04 7.34
C PHE A 68 -2.56 0.68 7.79
N GLY A 69 -3.45 0.72 8.78
CA GLY A 69 -4.36 -0.38 9.11
C GLY A 69 -3.75 -1.53 9.92
N ILE A 70 -4.63 -2.35 10.52
CA ILE A 70 -4.23 -3.59 11.18
C ILE A 70 -3.78 -4.63 10.14
N THR A 71 -2.82 -5.46 10.54
CA THR A 71 -2.41 -6.66 9.81
C THR A 71 -3.63 -7.50 9.41
N PRO A 72 -3.86 -7.76 8.11
CA PRO A 72 -5.00 -8.56 7.68
C PRO A 72 -4.99 -9.92 8.38
N THR A 73 -6.06 -10.22 9.11
CA THR A 73 -6.22 -11.48 9.84
C THR A 73 -7.66 -11.98 9.73
N MET A 74 -7.81 -13.30 9.75
CA MET A 74 -9.09 -14.00 9.89
C MET A 74 -9.34 -14.45 11.35
N GLU A 75 -8.40 -14.16 12.25
CA GLU A 75 -8.59 -14.39 13.68
C GLU A 75 -9.69 -13.47 14.22
N LYS A 76 -10.44 -13.96 15.21
CA LYS A 76 -11.47 -13.18 15.87
C LYS A 76 -10.82 -12.08 16.68
N LEU A 77 -11.11 -10.83 16.32
CA LEU A 77 -10.70 -9.66 17.06
C LEU A 77 -11.86 -9.15 17.91
N TYR A 78 -11.56 -8.55 19.06
CA TYR A 78 -12.56 -8.03 19.98
C TYR A 78 -12.29 -6.57 20.28
N HIS A 79 -13.35 -5.77 20.36
CA HIS A 79 -13.25 -4.34 20.62
C HIS A 79 -12.72 -4.07 22.03
N GLN A 80 -11.63 -3.30 22.13
CA GLN A 80 -11.01 -2.94 23.40
C GLN A 80 -11.47 -1.55 23.85
N GLY A 81 -12.52 -1.51 24.67
CA GLY A 81 -13.05 -0.28 25.26
C GLY A 81 -14.49 -0.05 24.81
N VAL A 82 -15.06 1.12 25.12
CA VAL A 82 -16.41 1.49 24.71
C VAL A 82 -16.33 2.72 23.81
N MET A 83 -16.80 2.57 22.57
CA MET A 83 -16.88 3.66 21.61
C MET A 83 -18.27 4.30 21.63
N ARG A 84 -18.31 5.63 21.73
CA ARG A 84 -19.54 6.44 21.67
C ARG A 84 -19.39 7.62 20.72
N SER A 85 -20.47 7.96 20.01
CA SER A 85 -20.55 9.19 19.24
C SER A 85 -20.68 10.39 20.18
N LYS A 86 -19.96 11.46 19.84
CA LYS A 86 -19.99 12.74 20.56
C LYS A 86 -20.87 13.77 19.89
N VAL A 87 -21.20 13.54 18.63
CA VAL A 87 -22.09 14.36 17.81
C VAL A 87 -23.10 13.45 17.13
N ASP A 88 -24.20 14.04 16.70
CA ASP A 88 -25.19 13.36 15.88
C ASP A 88 -24.63 13.07 14.48
N ASP A 89 -25.22 12.09 13.80
CA ASP A 89 -24.92 11.75 12.41
C ASP A 89 -23.44 11.44 12.11
N CYS A 90 -22.74 10.76 13.03
CA CYS A 90 -21.42 10.19 12.72
C CYS A 90 -21.52 9.19 11.56
N GLN A 91 -20.64 9.35 10.56
CA GLN A 91 -20.61 8.53 9.35
C GLN A 91 -19.30 7.76 9.25
N PHE A 92 -19.44 6.49 8.89
CA PHE A 92 -18.33 5.55 8.78
C PHE A 92 -18.37 4.86 7.42
N VAL A 93 -17.19 4.68 6.84
CA VAL A 93 -17.00 3.71 5.77
C VAL A 93 -16.52 2.42 6.42
N CYS A 94 -17.27 1.33 6.23
CA CYS A 94 -16.97 0.03 6.81
C CYS A 94 -16.56 -0.98 5.73
N ILE A 95 -15.51 -1.75 5.99
CA ILE A 95 -15.04 -2.86 5.16
C ILE A 95 -15.10 -4.12 6.01
N ARG A 96 -15.84 -5.15 5.60
CA ARG A 96 -15.90 -6.42 6.34
C ARG A 96 -14.51 -7.04 6.46
N GLN A 97 -14.21 -7.71 7.56
CA GLN A 97 -12.92 -8.35 7.82
C GLN A 97 -12.54 -9.31 6.68
N THR A 98 -13.50 -10.11 6.21
CA THR A 98 -13.32 -11.05 5.09
C THR A 98 -13.01 -10.34 3.77
N ASP A 99 -13.60 -9.16 3.55
CA ASP A 99 -13.35 -8.34 2.37
C ASP A 99 -11.97 -7.67 2.46
N TYR A 100 -11.61 -7.11 3.61
CA TYR A 100 -10.30 -6.51 3.84
C TYR A 100 -9.17 -7.53 3.69
N TYR A 101 -9.31 -8.70 4.32
CA TYR A 101 -8.35 -9.79 4.19
C TYR A 101 -8.18 -10.18 2.72
N ARG A 102 -9.29 -10.40 1.99
CA ARG A 102 -9.26 -10.77 0.58
C ARG A 102 -8.63 -9.70 -0.31
N ILE A 103 -8.98 -8.42 -0.11
CA ILE A 103 -8.44 -7.30 -0.90
C ILE A 103 -6.92 -7.24 -0.76
N LEU A 104 -6.40 -7.33 0.48
CA LEU A 104 -4.96 -7.28 0.72
C LEU A 104 -4.24 -8.53 0.21
N HIS A 105 -4.76 -9.73 0.44
CA HIS A 105 -4.13 -10.96 -0.06
C HIS A 105 -4.14 -11.04 -1.59
N GLN A 106 -5.26 -10.67 -2.23
CA GLN A 106 -5.34 -10.60 -3.69
C GLN A 106 -4.33 -9.60 -4.27
N SER A 107 -4.08 -8.48 -3.57
CA SER A 107 -3.04 -7.53 -3.99
C SER A 107 -1.65 -8.15 -3.91
N GLU A 108 -1.33 -8.91 -2.85
CA GLU A 108 -0.03 -9.58 -2.71
C GLU A 108 0.15 -10.70 -3.74
N GLU A 109 -0.87 -11.52 -3.99
CA GLU A 109 -0.82 -12.61 -4.98
C GLU A 109 -0.62 -12.10 -6.42
N ASN A 110 -1.12 -10.90 -6.72
CA ASN A 110 -0.94 -10.28 -8.03
C ASN A 110 0.39 -9.54 -8.16
N ILE A 111 1.12 -9.29 -7.08
CA ILE A 111 2.44 -8.65 -7.12
C ILE A 111 3.53 -9.70 -7.36
N ARG A 112 4.30 -9.52 -8.43
CA ARG A 112 5.48 -10.34 -8.77
C ARG A 112 6.75 -9.55 -8.54
N ARG A 113 7.71 -10.19 -7.87
CA ARG A 113 9.04 -9.65 -7.57
C ARG A 113 10.06 -10.42 -8.41
N HIS A 114 10.83 -9.71 -9.20
CA HIS A 114 11.86 -10.29 -10.06
C HIS A 114 13.23 -9.97 -9.48
N GLU A 115 13.98 -11.01 -9.17
CA GLU A 115 15.30 -10.90 -8.56
C GLU A 115 16.40 -11.40 -9.50
N GLU A 116 17.50 -10.68 -9.56
CA GLU A 116 18.72 -11.05 -10.29
C GLU A 116 19.88 -11.07 -9.32
N ASN A 117 20.61 -12.20 -9.25
CA ASN A 117 21.72 -12.37 -8.31
C ASN A 117 21.35 -12.06 -6.84
N GLY A 118 20.09 -12.34 -6.45
CA GLY A 118 19.56 -12.05 -5.11
C GLY A 118 19.20 -10.58 -4.86
N VAL A 119 19.23 -9.74 -5.90
CA VAL A 119 18.84 -8.32 -5.81
C VAL A 119 17.49 -8.13 -6.51
N LEU A 120 16.54 -7.49 -5.82
CA LEU A 120 15.26 -7.12 -6.41
C LEU A 120 15.45 -6.04 -7.49
N VAL A 121 15.14 -6.38 -8.74
CA VAL A 121 15.36 -5.48 -9.88
C VAL A 121 14.06 -4.95 -10.52
N LEU A 122 12.95 -5.66 -10.36
CA LEU A 122 11.66 -5.28 -10.94
C LEU A 122 10.50 -5.81 -10.09
N VAL A 123 9.43 -5.02 -9.99
CA VAL A 123 8.15 -5.37 -9.36
C VAL A 123 7.04 -5.07 -10.35
N THR A 124 6.22 -6.08 -10.63
CA THR A 124 5.09 -5.97 -11.55
C THR A 124 3.79 -6.40 -10.88
N GLU A 125 2.68 -5.79 -11.21
CA GLU A 125 1.33 -6.17 -10.76
C GLU A 125 0.55 -6.81 -11.90
N GLN A 126 -0.02 -7.98 -11.65
CA GLN A 126 -0.84 -8.69 -12.62
C GLN A 126 -2.28 -8.14 -12.60
N ARG A 127 -2.68 -7.41 -13.65
CA ARG A 127 -4.01 -6.82 -13.81
C ARG A 127 -4.84 -7.51 -14.91
N PRO A 128 -6.17 -7.57 -14.76
CA PRO A 128 -7.05 -7.98 -15.85
C PRO A 128 -7.07 -6.91 -16.94
N ILE A 129 -6.81 -7.30 -18.20
CA ILE A 129 -6.72 -6.35 -19.33
C ILE A 129 -8.08 -6.18 -20.01
N ASP A 130 -8.86 -7.27 -20.12
CA ASP A 130 -10.17 -7.30 -20.77
C ASP A 130 -11.15 -8.16 -19.97
N ALA A 131 -12.44 -8.14 -20.34
CA ALA A 131 -13.48 -9.04 -19.82
C ALA A 131 -13.23 -10.55 -20.11
N GLY A 132 -12.05 -10.93 -20.59
CA GLY A 132 -11.58 -12.30 -20.77
C GLY A 132 -10.50 -12.68 -19.76
N ASN A 133 -10.19 -13.97 -19.67
CA ASN A 133 -9.22 -14.56 -18.71
C ASN A 133 -7.75 -14.14 -18.92
N ARG A 134 -7.48 -13.11 -19.74
CA ARG A 134 -6.11 -12.62 -20.02
C ARG A 134 -5.72 -11.62 -18.94
N LYS A 135 -4.68 -11.98 -18.20
CA LYS A 135 -4.04 -11.14 -17.21
C LYS A 135 -2.70 -10.64 -17.75
N GLY A 136 -2.43 -9.36 -17.61
CA GLY A 136 -1.18 -8.75 -18.02
C GLY A 136 -0.39 -8.19 -16.84
N ASN A 137 0.91 -8.04 -17.00
CA ASN A 137 1.76 -7.47 -15.97
C ASN A 137 1.97 -5.98 -16.26
N ILE A 138 1.76 -5.15 -15.25
CA ILE A 138 2.04 -3.71 -15.28
C ILE A 138 3.21 -3.44 -14.35
N VAL A 139 4.16 -2.61 -14.79
CA VAL A 139 5.33 -2.26 -14.00
C VAL A 139 4.95 -1.32 -12.85
N ILE A 140 5.36 -1.67 -11.63
CA ILE A 140 5.12 -0.84 -10.43
C ILE A 140 6.41 -0.14 -9.99
N LYS A 141 7.54 -0.86 -10.05
CA LYS A 141 8.86 -0.34 -9.67
C LYS A 141 9.93 -1.16 -10.38
N GLY A 142 11.06 -0.55 -10.72
CA GLY A 142 12.23 -1.27 -11.19
C GLY A 142 13.50 -0.44 -11.08
N THR A 143 14.65 -1.08 -11.29
CA THR A 143 15.91 -0.36 -11.52
C THR A 143 15.86 0.35 -12.88
N SER A 144 16.68 1.39 -13.04
CA SER A 144 16.70 2.17 -14.29
C SER A 144 16.98 1.28 -15.51
N GLU A 145 17.82 0.26 -15.34
CA GLU A 145 18.21 -0.72 -16.34
C GLU A 145 17.05 -1.63 -16.71
N ARG A 146 16.33 -2.17 -15.70
CA ARG A 146 15.17 -3.03 -15.96
C ARG A 146 14.02 -2.25 -16.55
N LEU A 147 13.71 -1.06 -16.05
CA LEU A 147 12.69 -0.18 -16.63
C LEU A 147 12.99 0.14 -18.11
N MET A 148 14.26 0.34 -18.46
CA MET A 148 14.66 0.58 -19.84
C MET A 148 14.50 -0.65 -20.72
N GLN A 149 14.84 -1.85 -20.24
CA GLN A 149 14.63 -3.10 -20.97
C GLN A 149 13.15 -3.34 -21.29
N GLN A 150 12.25 -2.90 -20.41
CA GLN A 150 10.81 -3.03 -20.63
C GLN A 150 10.32 -2.29 -21.89
N LEU A 151 11.06 -1.31 -22.43
CA LEU A 151 10.70 -0.56 -23.64
C LEU A 151 10.64 -1.43 -24.91
N VAL A 152 11.37 -2.54 -24.95
CA VAL A 152 11.48 -3.41 -26.14
C VAL A 152 10.90 -4.81 -25.95
N GLU A 153 10.54 -5.16 -24.71
CA GLU A 153 9.94 -6.45 -24.40
C GLU A 153 8.49 -6.51 -24.88
N VAL A 154 8.22 -7.37 -25.87
CA VAL A 154 6.92 -7.51 -26.57
C VAL A 154 5.79 -7.97 -25.64
N GLU A 155 6.12 -8.64 -24.53
CA GLU A 155 5.15 -9.04 -23.49
C GLU A 155 4.60 -7.84 -22.68
N ASN A 156 5.20 -6.65 -22.83
CA ASN A 156 4.77 -5.42 -22.14
C ASN A 156 3.72 -4.60 -22.88
N ASN A 157 3.21 -5.07 -24.02
CA ASN A 157 2.09 -4.44 -24.72
C ASN A 157 0.74 -4.56 -23.96
N VAL A 158 0.81 -4.90 -22.68
CA VAL A 158 -0.28 -4.86 -21.71
C VAL A 158 -0.57 -3.43 -21.27
N ASP A 159 0.48 -2.62 -21.08
CA ASP A 159 0.37 -1.24 -20.66
C ASP A 159 0.66 -0.34 -21.86
N PRO A 160 -0.38 0.19 -22.54
CA PRO A 160 -0.21 1.00 -23.74
C PRO A 160 0.49 2.34 -23.47
N THR A 161 0.55 2.77 -22.21
CA THR A 161 1.09 4.06 -21.79
C THR A 161 2.53 3.98 -21.27
N PHE A 162 3.06 2.78 -20.99
CA PHE A 162 4.37 2.61 -20.36
C PHE A 162 5.51 3.33 -21.11
N VAL A 163 5.56 3.22 -22.44
CA VAL A 163 6.60 3.86 -23.26
C VAL A 163 6.54 5.37 -23.14
N GLU A 164 5.34 5.95 -23.20
CA GLU A 164 5.14 7.39 -23.07
C GLU A 164 5.53 7.87 -21.66
N ASP A 165 5.06 7.17 -20.63
CA ASP A 165 5.35 7.48 -19.23
C ASP A 165 6.85 7.40 -18.93
N PHE A 166 7.53 6.37 -19.43
CA PHE A 166 8.97 6.23 -19.29
C PHE A 166 9.69 7.41 -19.97
N LEU A 167 9.37 7.71 -21.23
CA LEU A 167 10.04 8.79 -21.95
C LEU A 167 9.77 10.16 -21.32
N LEU A 168 8.58 10.38 -20.76
CA LEU A 168 8.21 11.59 -20.05
C LEU A 168 8.97 11.74 -18.71
N THR A 169 9.19 10.65 -18.00
CA THR A 169 9.69 10.68 -16.61
C THR A 169 11.13 10.22 -16.41
N HIS A 170 11.80 9.67 -17.44
CA HIS A 170 13.13 9.06 -17.32
C HIS A 170 14.17 9.97 -16.67
N ARG A 171 14.10 11.29 -16.87
CA ARG A 171 15.05 12.26 -16.29
C ARG A 171 15.06 12.28 -14.76
N THR A 172 14.04 11.73 -14.11
CA THR A 172 13.97 11.62 -12.65
C THR A 172 14.86 10.50 -12.10
N PHE A 173 15.23 9.52 -12.93
CA PHE A 173 16.02 8.34 -12.53
C PHE A 173 17.15 7.99 -13.51
N ILE A 174 17.30 8.73 -14.62
CA ILE A 174 18.39 8.64 -15.61
C ILE A 174 18.85 10.05 -15.92
N GLU A 175 20.09 10.37 -15.54
CA GLU A 175 20.61 11.74 -15.63
C GLU A 175 20.73 12.24 -17.08
N SER A 176 21.17 11.37 -18.00
CA SER A 176 21.45 11.75 -19.39
C SER A 176 20.52 11.03 -20.37
N PRO A 177 19.70 11.77 -21.15
CA PRO A 177 18.85 11.19 -22.20
C PRO A 177 19.62 10.43 -23.28
N LEU A 178 20.92 10.73 -23.44
CA LEU A 178 21.79 10.00 -24.37
C LEU A 178 21.92 8.52 -24.01
N VAL A 179 21.82 8.16 -22.73
CA VAL A 179 21.84 6.76 -22.29
C VAL A 179 20.66 6.00 -22.87
N VAL A 180 19.46 6.60 -22.78
CA VAL A 180 18.23 6.02 -23.34
C VAL A 180 18.32 5.95 -24.85
N ALA A 181 18.69 7.04 -25.52
CA ALA A 181 18.79 7.09 -26.98
C ALA A 181 19.79 6.06 -27.53
N ASN A 182 20.97 5.94 -26.93
CA ASN A 182 21.98 4.97 -27.35
C ASN A 182 21.50 3.53 -27.15
N LYS A 183 20.77 3.26 -26.05
CA LYS A 183 20.21 1.94 -25.79
C LYS A 183 19.11 1.57 -26.78
N LEU A 184 18.22 2.49 -27.09
CA LEU A 184 17.18 2.30 -28.12
C LEU A 184 17.77 2.10 -29.52
N LEU A 185 18.93 2.68 -29.82
CA LEU A 185 19.64 2.46 -31.11
C LEU A 185 20.39 1.12 -31.18
N GLN A 186 20.70 0.52 -30.03
CA GLN A 186 21.42 -0.77 -29.96
C GLN A 186 20.51 -1.99 -30.07
N TRP A 187 19.22 -1.81 -29.83
CA TRP A 187 18.18 -2.84 -29.95
C TRP A 187 17.57 -2.83 -31.34
#